data_AF-A0A8X6VZ91-F1
#
_entry.id   AF-A0A8X6VZ91-F1
#
_cell.length_a   1.000
_cell.length_b   1.000
_cell.length_c   1.000
_cell.angle_alpha   90.00
_cell.angle_beta   90.00
_cell.angle_gamma   90.00
#
_symmetry.space_group_name_H-M   'P 1'
#
loop_
_entity.id
_entity.type
_entity.pdbx_description
1 polymer ?
#
loop_
_entity_poly.entity_id
_entity_poly.type
_entity_poly.pdbx_seq_one_letter_code
_entity_poly.pdbx_strand_id
1 'polypeptide(L)'
;MSNSKELSVCDRGSIVRCHICGISVQEREIADILQKPKSTVSDVILKWKRQGSETAEKQIDRPKILAERSRRTLKRVVKQNRKSSLVEISQE
;
A
#
# COMPACT_ATOMS: atom_id res chain seq x y z
N MET A 1 1.94 -4.42 18.62
CA MET A 1 1.54 -5.09 17.37
C MET A 1 0.15 -4.58 16.99
N SER A 2 0.04 -3.49 16.24
CA SER A 2 -1.26 -3.01 15.76
C SER A 2 -1.67 -3.85 14.55
N ASN A 3 -2.73 -4.65 14.67
CA ASN A 3 -3.40 -5.28 13.54
C ASN A 3 -4.16 -4.20 12.74
N SER A 4 -3.42 -3.32 12.09
CA SER A 4 -3.97 -2.24 11.27
C SER A 4 -4.33 -2.82 9.90
N LYS A 5 -5.51 -3.40 9.78
CA LYS A 5 -6.03 -3.79 8.47
C LYS A 5 -6.25 -2.53 7.64
N GLU A 6 -5.60 -2.45 6.48
CA GLU A 6 -5.81 -1.32 5.57
C GLU A 6 -7.28 -1.22 5.16
N LEU A 7 -7.74 0.01 5.02
CA LEU A 7 -9.09 0.29 4.55
C LEU A 7 -9.24 -0.17 3.09
N SER A 8 -10.36 -0.81 2.77
CA SER A 8 -10.67 -1.19 1.39
C SER A 8 -10.70 0.04 0.48
N VAL A 9 -10.31 -0.13 -0.79
CA VAL A 9 -10.37 0.94 -1.80
C VAL A 9 -11.79 1.50 -1.91
N CYS A 10 -12.80 0.62 -1.86
CA CYS A 10 -14.21 1.05 -1.89
C CYS A 10 -14.59 1.90 -0.67
N ASP A 11 -14.18 1.51 0.54
CA ASP A 11 -14.45 2.26 1.76
C ASP A 11 -13.82 3.65 1.71
N ARG A 12 -12.58 3.75 1.20
CA ARG A 12 -11.88 5.04 1.02
C ARG A 12 -12.58 5.93 0.00
N GLY A 13 -12.95 5.38 -1.16
CA GLY A 13 -13.68 6.12 -2.19
C GLY A 13 -15.03 6.62 -1.69
N SER A 14 -15.74 5.82 -0.88
CA SER A 14 -16.98 6.24 -0.22
C SER A 14 -16.75 7.42 0.74
N ILE A 15 -15.71 7.38 1.58
CA ILE A 15 -15.35 8.50 2.48
C ILE A 15 -15.10 9.78 1.67
N VAL A 16 -14.30 9.72 0.61
CA VAL A 16 -13.97 10.87 -0.22
C VAL A 16 -15.21 11.40 -0.95
N ARG A 17 -16.02 10.52 -1.54
CA ARG A 17 -17.28 10.91 -2.21
C ARG A 17 -18.25 11.58 -1.25
N CYS A 18 -18.43 11.05 -0.04
CA CYS A 18 -19.26 11.69 0.99
C CYS A 18 -18.73 13.08 1.34
N HIS A 19 -17.41 13.25 1.43
CA HIS A 19 -16.78 14.54 1.68
C HIS A 19 -16.99 15.56 0.54
N ILE A 20 -16.81 15.14 -0.73
CA ILE A 20 -16.98 16.02 -1.90
C ILE A 20 -18.44 16.39 -2.12
N CYS A 21 -19.35 15.44 -1.95
CA CYS A 21 -20.78 15.64 -2.21
C CYS A 21 -21.46 16.57 -1.18
N GLY A 22 -20.74 16.99 -0.13
CA GLY A 22 -21.25 17.97 0.84
C GLY A 22 -22.46 17.48 1.65
N ILE A 23 -22.73 16.17 1.61
CA ILE A 23 -23.84 15.52 2.34
C ILE A 23 -23.66 15.67 3.85
N SER A 24 -22.43 15.93 4.30
CA SER A 24 -22.09 16.11 5.71
C SER A 24 -20.89 17.07 5.82
N VAL A 25 -21.13 18.25 6.39
CA VAL A 25 -20.09 19.29 6.60
C VAL A 25 -19.04 18.83 7.61
N GLN A 26 -19.34 17.77 8.38
CA GLN A 26 -18.51 17.29 9.48
C GLN A 26 -18.10 15.82 9.30
N GLU A 27 -16.81 15.55 9.58
CA GLU A 27 -16.22 14.20 9.55
C GLU A 27 -16.92 13.19 10.49
N ARG A 28 -17.69 13.68 11.48
CA ARG A 28 -18.46 12.84 12.42
C ARG A 28 -19.64 12.14 11.74
N GLU A 29 -20.40 12.87 10.93
CA GLU A 29 -21.57 12.32 10.24
C GLU A 29 -21.14 11.25 9.23
N ILE A 30 -20.02 11.47 8.54
CA ILE A 30 -19.42 10.49 7.64
C ILE A 30 -18.99 9.23 8.41
N ALA A 31 -18.39 9.41 9.59
CA ALA A 31 -17.99 8.31 10.46
C ALA A 31 -19.19 7.47 10.92
N ASP A 32 -20.30 8.11 11.28
CA ASP A 32 -21.52 7.44 11.72
C ASP A 32 -22.21 6.69 10.56
N ILE A 33 -22.34 7.33 9.39
CA ILE A 33 -22.94 6.72 8.18
C ILE A 33 -22.13 5.48 7.73
N LEU A 34 -20.81 5.59 7.70
CA LEU A 34 -19.92 4.52 7.21
C LEU A 34 -19.49 3.55 8.32
N GLN A 35 -19.92 3.80 9.57
CA GLN A 35 -19.53 3.04 10.76
C GLN A 35 -18.01 2.86 10.87
N LYS A 36 -17.26 3.93 10.59
CA LYS A 36 -15.80 3.95 10.68
C LYS A 36 -15.35 4.89 11.80
N PRO A 37 -14.19 4.67 12.41
CA PRO A 37 -13.64 5.61 13.37
C PRO A 37 -13.43 6.99 12.74
N LYS A 38 -13.79 8.05 13.47
CA LYS A 38 -13.55 9.44 13.04
C LYS A 38 -12.11 9.68 12.63
N SER A 39 -11.14 9.16 13.41
CA SER A 39 -9.71 9.29 13.10
C SER A 39 -9.36 8.75 11.72
N THR A 40 -9.94 7.62 11.33
CA THR A 40 -9.75 7.03 10.00
C THR A 40 -10.33 7.92 8.90
N VAL A 41 -11.51 8.50 9.12
CA VAL A 41 -12.14 9.44 8.18
C VAL A 41 -11.26 10.69 8.00
N SER A 42 -10.82 11.31 9.10
CA SER A 42 -9.93 12.48 9.07
C SER A 42 -8.61 12.16 8.34
N ASP A 43 -8.00 11.01 8.61
CA ASP A 43 -6.75 10.60 7.97
C ASP A 43 -6.90 10.39 6.45
N VAL A 44 -8.02 9.78 6.02
CA VAL A 44 -8.32 9.57 4.60
C VAL A 44 -8.52 10.91 3.90
N ILE A 45 -9.31 11.82 4.48
CA ILE A 45 -9.56 13.16 3.92
C ILE A 45 -8.25 13.95 3.84
N LEU A 46 -7.43 13.93 4.89
CA LEU A 46 -6.16 14.64 4.93
C LEU A 46 -5.19 14.11 3.86
N LYS A 47 -5.10 12.78 3.70
CA LYS A 47 -4.28 12.16 2.65
C LYS A 47 -4.79 12.52 1.26
N TRP A 48 -6.10 12.46 1.04
CA TRP A 48 -6.71 12.84 -0.22
C TRP A 48 -6.44 14.32 -0.56
N LYS A 49 -6.60 15.25 0.38
CA LYS A 49 -6.29 16.68 0.16
C LYS A 49 -4.82 16.93 -0.22
N ARG A 50 -3.89 16.11 0.29
CA ARG A 50 -2.45 16.24 0.03
C ARG A 50 -2.02 15.60 -1.29
N GLN A 51 -2.56 14.42 -1.61
CA GLN A 51 -2.11 13.58 -2.72
C GLN A 51 -3.04 13.63 -3.93
N GLY A 52 -4.28 14.09 -3.77
CA GLY A 52 -5.31 14.09 -4.80
C GLY A 52 -5.87 12.71 -5.17
N SER A 53 -5.40 11.64 -4.50
CA SER A 53 -5.78 10.26 -4.81
C SER A 53 -6.71 9.67 -3.75
N GLU A 54 -7.78 9.01 -4.22
CA GLU A 54 -8.70 8.23 -3.38
C GLU A 54 -8.09 6.89 -2.97
N THR A 55 -7.25 6.34 -3.85
CA THR A 55 -6.57 5.06 -3.68
C THR A 55 -5.44 5.22 -2.68
N ALA A 56 -5.39 4.32 -1.68
CA ALA A 56 -4.18 4.18 -0.89
C ALA A 56 -3.07 3.70 -1.82
N GLU A 57 -1.99 4.48 -1.94
CA GLU A 57 -0.79 3.96 -2.56
C GLU A 57 -0.35 2.73 -1.76
N LYS A 58 -0.01 1.67 -2.50
CA LYS A 58 0.53 0.46 -1.89
C LYS A 58 1.77 0.88 -1.09
N GLN A 59 1.75 0.65 0.22
CA GLN A 59 2.95 0.85 1.03
C GLN A 59 4.03 -0.07 0.47
N ILE A 60 5.04 0.51 -0.16
CA ILE A 60 6.24 -0.22 -0.57
C ILE A 60 7.07 -0.37 0.70
N ASP A 61 6.71 -1.36 1.52
CA ASP A 61 7.23 -1.50 2.88
C ASP A 61 8.75 -1.57 2.94
N ARG A 62 9.38 -2.25 1.97
CA ARG A 62 10.83 -2.38 1.91
C ARG A 62 11.31 -2.40 0.47
N PRO A 63 12.26 -1.52 0.08
CA PRO A 63 12.92 -1.66 -1.20
C PRO A 63 13.59 -3.04 -1.28
N LYS A 64 13.39 -3.72 -2.41
CA LYS A 64 13.97 -5.05 -2.63
C LYS A 64 15.50 -4.91 -2.72
N ILE A 65 16.21 -5.73 -1.95
CA ILE A 65 17.69 -5.77 -1.95
C ILE A 65 18.23 -6.13 -3.35
N LEU A 66 17.54 -6.99 -4.09
CA LEU A 66 17.87 -7.34 -5.47
C LEU A 66 16.81 -6.81 -6.43
N ALA A 67 17.27 -6.18 -7.51
CA ALA A 67 16.45 -5.85 -8.67
C ALA A 67 15.92 -7.12 -9.35
N GLU A 68 14.76 -7.01 -10.01
CA GLU A 68 14.13 -8.15 -10.69
C GLU A 68 14.99 -8.73 -11.82
N ARG A 69 15.85 -7.91 -12.44
CA ARG A 69 16.83 -8.38 -13.42
C ARG A 69 17.85 -9.32 -12.78
N SER A 70 18.51 -8.87 -11.72
CA SER A 70 19.52 -9.64 -11.00
C SER A 70 18.95 -10.94 -10.43
N ARG A 71 17.70 -10.90 -9.93
CA ARG A 71 16.97 -12.08 -9.46
C ARG A 71 16.72 -13.11 -10.57
N ARG A 72 16.42 -12.66 -11.79
CA ARG A 72 16.27 -13.54 -12.98
C ARG A 72 17.59 -14.15 -13.41
N THR A 73 18.68 -13.38 -13.39
CA THR A 73 20.03 -13.89 -13.70
C THR A 73 20.44 -14.96 -12.70
N LEU A 74 20.29 -14.68 -11.39
CA LEU A 74 20.60 -15.63 -10.33
C LEU A 74 19.81 -16.94 -10.49
N LYS A 75 18.51 -16.84 -10.82
CA LYS A 75 17.68 -18.03 -11.11
C LYS A 75 18.22 -18.86 -12.29
N ARG A 76 18.76 -18.22 -13.32
CA ARG A 76 19.32 -18.91 -14.49
C ARG A 76 20.62 -19.64 -14.13
N VAL A 77 21.54 -18.95 -13.47
CA VAL A 77 22.84 -19.50 -13.02
C VAL A 77 22.63 -20.73 -12.14
N VAL A 78 21.80 -20.61 -11.11
CA VAL A 78 21.47 -21.74 -10.20
C VAL A 78 20.80 -22.90 -10.93
N LYS A 79 19.98 -22.63 -11.95
CA LYS A 79 19.30 -23.69 -12.72
C LYS A 79 20.27 -24.44 -13.64
N GLN A 80 21.28 -23.75 -14.18
CA GLN A 80 22.33 -24.34 -15.01
C GLN A 80 23.32 -25.15 -14.16
N ASN A 81 23.79 -24.57 -13.05
CA ASN A 81 24.71 -25.22 -12.12
C ASN A 81 24.09 -25.29 -10.73
N ARG A 82 23.39 -26.39 -10.42
CA ARG A 82 22.66 -26.54 -9.15
C ARG A 82 23.56 -26.74 -7.92
N LYS A 83 24.83 -27.09 -8.13
CA LYS A 83 25.79 -27.41 -7.07
C LYS A 83 26.85 -26.31 -6.87
N SER A 84 26.76 -25.19 -7.58
CA SER A 84 27.73 -24.10 -7.44
C SER A 84 27.63 -23.44 -6.06
N SER A 85 28.78 -23.06 -5.52
CA SER A 85 28.86 -22.38 -4.23
C SER A 85 28.40 -20.92 -4.35
N LEU A 86 27.95 -20.31 -3.25
CA LEU A 86 27.54 -18.90 -3.26
C LEU A 86 28.69 -17.96 -3.65
N VAL A 87 29.93 -18.34 -3.34
CA VAL A 87 31.12 -17.58 -3.70
C VAL A 87 31.32 -17.59 -5.21
N GLU A 88 31.19 -18.75 -5.85
CA GLU A 88 31.26 -18.88 -7.32
C GLU A 88 30.17 -18.04 -8.01
N ILE A 89 28.93 -18.10 -7.52
CA ILE A 89 27.80 -17.35 -8.10
C ILE A 89 27.98 -15.82 -7.93
N SER A 90 28.70 -15.38 -6.90
CA SER A 90 28.97 -13.96 -6.68
C SER A 90 30.06 -13.37 -7.57
N GLN A 91 30.89 -14.24 -8.18
CA GLN A 91 32.05 -13.88 -9.00
C GLN A 91 31.74 -13.92 -10.52
N GLU A 92 30.54 -14.39 -10.89
CA GLU A 92 30.06 -14.57 -12.28
C GLU A 92 29.19 -13.38 -12.75
#